data_AF-E6SSX6-F1
#
_entry.id   AF-E6SSX6-F1
#
_cell.length_a   1.000
_cell.length_b   1.000
_cell.length_c   1.000
_cell.angle_alpha   90.00
_cell.angle_beta   90.00
_cell.angle_gamma   90.00
#
_symmetry.space_group_name_H-M   'P 1'
#
loop_
_entity.id
_entity.type
_entity.pdbx_description
1 polymer ?
#
loop_
_entity_poly.entity_id
_entity_poly.type
_entity_poly.pdbx_seq_one_letter_code
_entity_poly.pdbx_strand_id
1 'polypeptide(L)'
;MNTHNTYISPFFVYILSLITLFVFYILHWSTLYPEMSISLLIFILGTSSVMLLMGIYFYRRKFFIYYPSKSSPEKLIKWTKYYLLANLVEILYSRHIPLLRGLQGEELPDDVNFFGIPMFHILVLSFGAFLSLMIFHKMRSDKGTRRRLFPYFVFSFLAPIIIYGRGILFMTLTGCFFIYLMSLSKIRKKLLFCIFLGMTLLFVFGVLGDIRIGASDSRFVNRKNGVSITVLGEATQEFQDSWIPHEYMWGYIYAISPIGNLQYNINEHDDISPTLNSLFELCSIEMFSETVSKRLVSFEKRQEDLVIPPLNVSTIYARPYLIMGWWGMILIFFYTIVYIIVVFMVISPSSEYFVVSIAIVNVIISYNLFNNMFAYGGYANVILIPLVLNIGSFIKRFKGNVYD
;
A
#
# COMPACT_ATOMS: atom_id res chain seq x y z
N MET A 1 -20.98 14.92 -23.47
CA MET A 1 -20.69 14.27 -22.18
C MET A 1 -19.46 14.98 -21.60
N ASN A 2 -19.64 16.03 -20.78
CA ASN A 2 -18.54 16.90 -20.34
C ASN A 2 -17.57 16.13 -19.41
N THR A 3 -16.37 15.87 -19.90
CA THR A 3 -15.28 15.14 -19.22
C THR A 3 -14.55 16.05 -18.24
N HIS A 4 -15.21 16.43 -17.14
CA HIS A 4 -14.52 16.96 -15.98
C HIS A 4 -13.91 15.80 -15.19
N ASN A 5 -12.76 15.32 -15.64
CA ASN A 5 -12.05 14.21 -15.01
C ASN A 5 -11.02 14.75 -14.00
N THR A 6 -11.01 14.20 -12.79
CA THR A 6 -10.04 14.60 -11.75
C THR A 6 -8.68 13.98 -12.04
N TYR A 7 -7.61 14.77 -11.92
CA TYR A 7 -6.23 14.31 -12.05
C TYR A 7 -5.74 13.73 -10.72
N ILE A 8 -5.31 12.47 -10.74
CA ILE A 8 -4.67 11.82 -9.58
C ILE A 8 -3.44 11.10 -10.09
N SER A 9 -2.28 11.53 -9.61
CA SER A 9 -0.98 11.06 -10.08
C SER A 9 -0.18 10.45 -8.93
N PRO A 10 0.60 9.38 -9.20
CA PRO A 10 1.53 8.80 -8.23
C PRO A 10 2.47 9.82 -7.58
N PHE A 11 2.90 10.83 -8.35
CA PHE A 11 3.78 11.89 -7.88
C PHE A 11 3.13 12.75 -6.78
N PHE A 12 1.85 13.11 -6.93
CA PHE A 12 1.13 13.86 -5.89
C PHE A 12 0.69 12.96 -4.74
N VAL A 13 0.40 11.68 -4.99
CA VAL A 13 0.10 10.71 -3.93
C VAL A 13 1.31 10.51 -3.02
N TYR A 14 2.52 10.42 -3.57
CA TYR A 14 3.76 10.38 -2.79
C TYR A 14 3.85 11.57 -1.82
N ILE A 15 3.68 12.79 -2.34
CA ILE A 15 3.75 14.03 -1.54
C ILE A 15 2.68 14.03 -0.47
N LEU A 16 1.43 13.73 -0.83
CA LEU A 16 0.32 13.73 0.13
C LEU A 16 0.56 12.72 1.26
N SER A 17 1.13 11.55 0.93
CA SER A 17 1.45 10.51 1.91
C SER A 17 2.51 10.99 2.90
N LEU A 18 3.59 11.61 2.42
CA LEU A 18 4.64 12.17 3.29
C LEU A 18 4.19 13.41 4.08
N ILE A 19 3.42 14.32 3.49
CA ILE A 19 2.88 15.48 4.20
C ILE A 19 1.96 15.02 5.33
N THR A 20 1.15 13.99 5.10
CA THR A 20 0.26 13.45 6.13
C THR A 20 1.07 12.98 7.33
N LEU A 21 2.14 12.21 7.11
CA LEU A 21 3.07 11.83 8.19
C LEU A 21 3.67 13.03 8.90
N PHE A 22 4.19 13.98 8.12
CA PHE A 22 4.90 15.13 8.65
C PHE A 22 4.00 15.99 9.54
N VAL A 23 2.76 16.21 9.10
CA VAL A 23 1.74 16.92 9.89
C VAL A 23 1.49 16.19 11.22
N PHE A 24 1.30 14.87 11.20
CA PHE A 24 1.12 14.12 12.45
C PHE A 24 2.37 14.14 13.34
N TYR A 25 3.56 14.06 12.76
CA TYR A 25 4.81 14.06 13.53
C TYR A 25 5.01 15.36 14.32
N ILE A 26 4.67 16.51 13.73
CA ILE A 26 4.81 17.83 14.37
C ILE A 26 3.77 18.07 15.48
N LEU A 27 2.70 17.26 15.57
CA LEU A 27 1.71 17.45 16.64
C LEU A 27 2.26 17.10 18.03
N HIS A 28 3.37 16.34 18.12
CA HIS A 28 4.02 15.97 19.38
C HIS A 28 3.06 15.43 20.47
N TRP A 29 2.06 14.62 20.08
CA TRP A 29 1.13 14.00 21.03
C TRP A 29 1.75 12.82 21.80
N SER A 30 2.94 12.37 21.41
CA SER A 30 3.67 11.25 21.99
C SER A 30 5.15 11.60 22.15
N THR A 31 5.77 11.14 23.24
CA THR A 31 7.23 11.18 23.46
C THR A 31 7.95 9.91 23.03
N LEU A 32 7.23 8.91 22.52
CA LEU A 32 7.76 7.57 22.24
C LEU A 32 8.86 7.59 21.17
N TYR A 33 8.71 8.42 20.14
CA TYR A 33 9.62 8.46 18.99
C TYR A 33 10.64 9.59 19.09
N PRO A 34 11.88 9.38 18.61
CA PRO A 34 12.94 10.39 18.67
C PRO A 34 12.62 11.62 17.82
N GLU A 35 13.17 12.79 18.15
CA GLU A 35 12.97 13.98 17.30
C GLU A 35 13.52 13.80 15.88
N MET A 36 12.85 14.40 14.90
CA MET A 36 13.26 14.33 13.50
C MET A 36 14.54 15.13 13.28
N SER A 37 15.58 14.46 12.79
CA SER A 37 16.83 15.10 12.43
C SER A 37 16.66 16.06 11.26
N ILE A 38 17.48 17.12 11.23
CA ILE A 38 17.53 18.08 10.12
C ILE A 38 17.85 17.36 8.79
N SER A 39 18.71 16.35 8.81
CA SER A 39 19.06 15.55 7.64
C SER A 39 17.86 14.82 7.04
N LEU A 40 17.03 14.19 7.90
CA LEU A 40 15.82 13.51 7.46
C LEU A 40 14.79 14.51 6.93
N LEU A 41 14.66 15.67 7.58
CA LEU A 41 13.80 16.75 7.11
C LEU A 41 14.21 17.25 5.71
N ILE A 42 15.51 17.50 5.50
CA ILE A 42 16.06 17.89 4.19
C ILE A 42 15.75 16.82 3.14
N PHE A 43 15.91 15.53 3.47
CA PHE A 43 15.60 14.44 2.56
C PHE A 43 14.11 14.42 2.17
N ILE A 44 13.19 14.54 3.14
CA ILE A 44 11.74 14.55 2.89
C ILE A 44 11.34 15.75 2.04
N LEU A 45 11.84 16.95 2.36
CA LEU A 45 11.54 18.16 1.60
C LEU A 45 12.13 18.10 0.17
N GLY A 46 13.35 17.58 0.04
CA GLY A 46 14.02 17.42 -1.25
C GLY A 46 13.28 16.43 -2.17
N THR A 47 12.96 15.24 -1.66
CA THR A 47 12.20 14.23 -2.42
C THR A 47 10.79 14.71 -2.78
N SER A 48 10.11 15.40 -1.85
CA SER A 48 8.80 16.01 -2.10
C SER A 48 8.87 17.09 -3.18
N SER A 49 9.93 17.90 -3.20
CA SER A 49 10.14 18.93 -4.22
C SER A 49 10.34 18.33 -5.61
N VAL A 50 11.17 17.28 -5.74
CA VAL A 50 11.37 16.57 -7.01
C VAL A 50 10.06 15.94 -7.50
N MET A 51 9.32 15.27 -6.60
CA MET A 51 8.01 14.69 -6.93
C MET A 51 7.00 15.76 -7.32
N LEU A 52 7.09 16.97 -6.75
CA LEU A 52 6.18 18.07 -7.07
C LEU A 52 6.42 18.57 -8.49
N LEU A 53 7.69 18.76 -8.87
CA LEU A 53 8.07 19.15 -10.23
C LEU A 53 7.62 18.11 -11.25
N MET A 54 7.85 16.82 -10.97
CA MET A 54 7.36 15.72 -11.81
C MET A 54 5.83 15.70 -11.90
N GLY A 55 5.14 15.85 -10.78
CA GLY A 55 3.69 15.93 -10.72
C GLY A 55 3.12 17.08 -11.55
N ILE A 56 3.71 18.28 -11.47
CA ILE A 56 3.35 19.45 -12.27
C ILE A 56 3.59 19.20 -13.76
N TYR A 57 4.73 18.60 -14.13
CA TYR A 57 5.05 18.26 -15.51
C TYR A 57 3.98 17.36 -16.14
N PHE A 58 3.62 16.25 -15.47
CA PHE A 58 2.60 15.33 -15.96
C PHE A 58 1.17 15.89 -15.86
N TYR A 59 0.93 16.81 -14.93
CA TYR A 59 -0.35 17.51 -14.78
C TYR A 59 -0.62 18.42 -15.98
N ARG A 60 0.37 19.23 -16.37
CA ARG A 60 0.28 20.09 -17.56
C ARG A 60 0.02 19.28 -18.84
N ARG A 61 0.56 18.06 -18.91
CA ARG A 61 0.35 17.11 -20.01
C ARG A 61 -0.94 16.31 -19.90
N LYS A 62 -1.72 16.47 -18.83
CA LYS A 62 -3.00 15.76 -18.63
C LYS A 62 -2.85 14.24 -18.72
N PHE A 63 -1.71 13.71 -18.28
CA PHE A 63 -1.35 12.30 -18.51
C PHE A 63 -2.14 11.34 -17.61
N PHE A 64 -2.19 11.62 -16.30
CA PHE A 64 -2.89 10.78 -15.31
C PHE A 64 -4.36 11.18 -15.14
N ILE A 65 -5.12 11.09 -16.24
CA ILE A 65 -6.54 11.40 -16.26
C ILE A 65 -7.37 10.12 -16.30
N TYR A 66 -8.56 10.17 -15.71
CA TYR A 66 -9.56 9.12 -15.82
C TYR A 66 -10.03 8.93 -17.26
N TYR A 67 -9.98 7.70 -17.77
CA TYR A 67 -10.66 7.30 -19.00
C TYR A 67 -11.75 6.27 -18.70
N PRO A 68 -12.94 6.37 -19.34
CA PRO A 68 -13.94 5.33 -19.23
C PRO A 68 -13.38 3.96 -19.64
N SER A 69 -13.72 2.92 -18.88
CA SER A 69 -13.29 1.55 -19.11
C SER A 69 -13.78 1.04 -20.48
N LYS A 70 -12.83 0.59 -21.30
CA LYS A 70 -13.08 -0.05 -22.60
C LYS A 70 -13.38 -1.54 -22.49
N SER A 71 -13.16 -2.14 -21.31
CA SER A 71 -13.35 -3.58 -21.11
C SER A 71 -14.81 -4.00 -21.26
N SER A 72 -15.04 -5.19 -21.83
CA SER A 72 -16.38 -5.76 -21.95
C SER A 72 -16.81 -6.44 -20.64
N PRO A 73 -18.08 -6.27 -20.20
CA PRO A 73 -18.61 -6.98 -19.03
C PRO A 73 -18.46 -8.50 -19.14
N GLU A 74 -18.65 -9.06 -20.34
CA GLU A 74 -18.56 -10.49 -20.63
C GLU A 74 -17.14 -11.02 -20.38
N LYS A 75 -16.11 -10.27 -20.78
CA LYS A 75 -14.70 -10.61 -20.52
C LYS A 75 -14.42 -10.65 -19.02
N LEU A 76 -14.90 -9.66 -18.27
CA LEU A 76 -14.69 -9.60 -16.81
C LEU A 76 -15.42 -10.72 -16.07
N ILE A 77 -16.66 -11.04 -16.47
CA ILE A 77 -17.41 -12.18 -15.94
C ILE A 77 -16.67 -13.49 -16.23
N LYS A 78 -16.18 -13.67 -17.46
CA LYS A 78 -15.40 -14.86 -17.84
C LYS A 78 -14.13 -15.00 -17.00
N TRP A 79 -13.39 -13.91 -16.81
CA TRP A 79 -12.19 -13.90 -15.96
C TRP A 79 -12.51 -14.18 -14.50
N THR A 80 -13.63 -13.69 -13.99
CA THR A 80 -14.09 -14.02 -12.62
C THR A 80 -14.38 -15.51 -12.46
N LYS A 81 -15.01 -16.15 -13.47
CA LYS A 81 -15.24 -17.60 -13.44
C LYS A 81 -13.93 -18.39 -13.40
N TYR A 82 -12.93 -17.99 -14.18
CA TYR A 82 -11.60 -18.62 -14.13
C TYR A 82 -10.90 -18.40 -12.79
N TYR A 83 -11.02 -17.20 -12.22
CA TYR A 83 -10.52 -16.91 -10.89
C TYR A 83 -11.18 -17.77 -9.81
N LEU A 84 -12.51 -17.96 -9.87
CA LEU A 84 -13.23 -18.82 -8.94
C LEU A 84 -12.81 -20.29 -9.07
N LEU A 85 -12.58 -20.77 -10.30
CA LEU A 85 -12.02 -22.10 -10.53
C LEU A 85 -10.62 -22.23 -9.94
N ALA A 86 -9.77 -21.21 -10.09
CA ALA A 86 -8.43 -21.21 -9.51
C ALA A 86 -8.49 -21.28 -7.97
N ASN A 87 -9.35 -20.50 -7.32
CA ASN A 87 -9.57 -20.58 -5.87
C ASN A 87 -10.07 -21.98 -5.44
N LEU A 88 -10.96 -22.59 -6.20
CA LEU A 88 -11.42 -23.96 -5.92
C LEU A 88 -10.26 -24.95 -5.96
N VAL A 89 -9.37 -24.84 -6.95
CA VAL A 89 -8.16 -25.67 -7.04
C VAL A 89 -7.26 -25.47 -5.81
N GLU A 90 -7.09 -24.23 -5.32
CA GLU A 90 -6.30 -23.96 -4.11
C GLU A 90 -6.91 -24.59 -2.85
N ILE A 91 -8.22 -24.53 -2.70
CA ILE A 91 -8.94 -25.13 -1.57
C ILE A 91 -8.79 -26.66 -1.62
N LEU A 92 -8.97 -27.27 -2.80
CA LEU A 92 -8.85 -28.72 -2.98
C LEU A 92 -7.42 -29.21 -2.70
N TYR A 93 -6.41 -28.44 -3.14
CA TYR A 93 -5.01 -28.75 -2.86
C TYR A 93 -4.69 -28.65 -1.37
N SER A 94 -5.13 -27.56 -0.73
CA SER A 94 -4.81 -27.26 0.67
C SER A 94 -5.57 -28.18 1.63
N ARG A 95 -6.74 -28.68 1.23
CA ARG A 95 -7.65 -29.51 2.07
C ARG A 95 -8.15 -28.84 3.35
N HIS A 96 -7.94 -27.53 3.48
CA HIS A 96 -8.41 -26.72 4.59
C HIS A 96 -8.67 -25.29 4.11
N ILE A 97 -9.45 -24.53 4.89
CA ILE A 97 -9.75 -23.12 4.63
C ILE A 97 -9.31 -22.32 5.86
N PRO A 98 -8.30 -21.44 5.76
CA PRO A 98 -7.75 -20.69 6.88
C PRO A 98 -8.81 -19.90 7.65
N LEU A 99 -9.74 -19.25 6.95
CA LEU A 99 -10.84 -18.51 7.57
C LEU A 99 -11.69 -19.37 8.53
N LEU A 100 -12.00 -20.62 8.17
CA LEU A 100 -12.82 -21.48 9.01
C LEU A 100 -12.07 -21.93 10.27
N ARG A 101 -10.78 -22.27 10.13
CA ARG A 101 -9.93 -22.63 11.28
C ARG A 101 -9.72 -21.46 12.23
N GLY A 102 -9.47 -20.26 11.70
CA GLY A 102 -9.33 -19.05 12.50
C GLY A 102 -10.59 -18.69 13.30
N LEU A 103 -11.78 -18.98 12.76
CA LEU A 103 -13.05 -18.81 13.48
C LEU A 103 -13.30 -19.88 14.55
N GLN A 104 -12.68 -21.06 14.42
CA GLN A 104 -12.76 -22.15 15.38
C GLN A 104 -11.76 -22.02 16.54
N GLY A 105 -10.90 -20.99 16.51
CA GLY A 105 -9.89 -20.76 17.54
C GLY A 105 -8.69 -21.70 17.48
N GLU A 106 -8.50 -22.41 16.37
CA GLU A 106 -7.31 -23.24 16.16
C GLU A 106 -6.12 -22.32 15.85
N GLU A 107 -5.17 -22.19 16.79
CA GLU A 107 -3.87 -21.59 16.51
C GLU A 107 -3.13 -22.48 15.52
N LEU A 108 -2.97 -21.99 14.30
CA LEU A 108 -2.18 -22.67 13.28
C LEU A 108 -0.70 -22.52 13.65
N PRO A 109 0.06 -23.62 13.83
CA PRO A 109 1.51 -23.54 13.93
C PRO A 109 2.06 -22.86 12.67
N ASP A 110 2.95 -21.87 12.84
CA ASP A 110 3.53 -21.08 11.74
C ASP A 110 4.17 -21.95 10.62
N ASP A 111 4.54 -23.19 10.95
CA ASP A 111 5.23 -24.13 10.06
C ASP A 111 4.29 -25.13 9.36
N VAL A 112 3.03 -25.24 9.78
CA VAL A 112 2.14 -26.34 9.39
C VAL A 112 0.92 -25.84 8.61
N ASN A 113 1.14 -25.75 7.30
CA ASN A 113 0.20 -25.58 6.20
C ASN A 113 0.08 -24.16 5.62
N PHE A 114 1.07 -23.79 4.80
CA PHE A 114 0.89 -22.78 3.75
C PHE A 114 -0.40 -23.07 2.97
N PHE A 115 -1.32 -22.10 2.93
CA PHE A 115 -2.53 -22.21 2.13
C PHE A 115 -2.23 -21.90 0.66
N GLY A 116 -2.77 -22.73 -0.21
CA GLY A 116 -2.67 -22.59 -1.65
C GLY A 116 -1.48 -23.36 -2.23
N ILE A 117 -1.43 -23.38 -3.57
CA ILE A 117 -0.31 -24.00 -4.29
C ILE A 117 0.84 -22.98 -4.31
N PRO A 118 2.07 -23.34 -3.91
CA PRO A 118 3.21 -22.42 -3.97
C PRO A 118 3.32 -21.74 -5.33
N MET A 119 3.63 -20.44 -5.35
CA MET A 119 3.61 -19.55 -6.53
C MET A 119 2.23 -19.30 -7.17
N PHE A 120 1.44 -20.34 -7.39
CA PHE A 120 0.10 -20.19 -7.96
C PHE A 120 -0.80 -19.33 -7.06
N HIS A 121 -0.69 -19.50 -5.74
CA HIS A 121 -1.42 -18.70 -4.76
C HIS A 121 -1.18 -17.20 -4.90
N ILE A 122 0.09 -16.82 -5.11
CA ILE A 122 0.49 -15.42 -5.30
C ILE A 122 -0.18 -14.85 -6.57
N LEU A 123 -0.24 -15.65 -7.64
CA LEU A 123 -0.93 -15.27 -8.88
C LEU A 123 -2.44 -15.16 -8.68
N VAL A 124 -3.06 -16.08 -7.95
CA VAL A 124 -4.50 -16.03 -7.64
C VAL A 124 -4.82 -14.77 -6.85
N LEU A 125 -4.08 -14.49 -5.77
CA LEU A 125 -4.25 -13.26 -4.97
C LEU A 125 -4.09 -11.99 -5.83
N SER A 126 -3.00 -11.91 -6.58
CA SER A 126 -2.71 -10.74 -7.42
C SER A 126 -3.77 -10.54 -8.50
N PHE A 127 -4.24 -11.63 -9.11
CA PHE A 127 -5.27 -11.60 -10.13
C PHE A 127 -6.63 -11.22 -9.56
N GLY A 128 -6.99 -11.69 -8.36
CA GLY A 128 -8.22 -11.28 -7.67
C GLY A 128 -8.23 -9.77 -7.38
N ALA A 129 -7.12 -9.23 -6.87
CA ALA A 129 -6.96 -7.79 -6.63
C ALA A 129 -7.08 -6.99 -7.94
N PHE A 130 -6.35 -7.38 -8.98
CA PHE A 130 -6.41 -6.74 -10.30
C PHE A 130 -7.83 -6.79 -10.92
N LEU A 131 -8.48 -7.96 -10.85
CA LEU A 131 -9.82 -8.17 -11.38
C LEU A 131 -10.85 -7.32 -10.63
N SER A 132 -10.74 -7.21 -9.32
CA SER A 132 -11.58 -6.34 -8.49
C SER A 132 -11.52 -4.88 -8.97
N LEU A 133 -10.31 -4.38 -9.25
CA LEU A 133 -10.11 -3.01 -9.76
C LEU A 133 -10.69 -2.83 -11.16
N MET A 134 -10.51 -3.81 -12.06
CA MET A 134 -11.08 -3.78 -13.42
C MET A 134 -12.61 -3.77 -13.40
N ILE A 135 -13.23 -4.63 -12.58
CA ILE A 135 -14.69 -4.69 -12.43
C ILE A 135 -15.21 -3.37 -11.85
N PHE A 136 -14.57 -2.86 -10.80
CA PHE A 136 -14.95 -1.58 -10.20
C PHE A 136 -14.84 -0.43 -11.19
N HIS A 137 -13.75 -0.34 -11.94
CA HIS A 137 -13.57 0.67 -12.99
C HIS A 137 -14.67 0.60 -14.05
N LYS A 138 -15.07 -0.60 -14.47
CA LYS A 138 -16.20 -0.78 -15.41
C LYS A 138 -17.54 -0.32 -14.81
N MET A 139 -17.85 -0.72 -13.58
CA MET A 139 -19.07 -0.31 -12.86
C MET A 139 -19.15 1.20 -12.61
N ARG A 140 -18.00 1.87 -12.51
CA ARG A 140 -17.89 3.33 -12.40
C ARG A 140 -18.05 4.03 -13.75
N SER A 141 -17.49 3.44 -14.80
CA SER A 141 -17.55 3.99 -16.16
C SER A 141 -18.94 3.86 -16.79
N ASP A 142 -19.62 2.73 -16.54
CA ASP A 142 -20.92 2.41 -17.11
C ASP A 142 -21.91 2.00 -16.01
N LYS A 143 -22.87 2.89 -15.73
CA LYS A 143 -23.89 2.67 -14.70
C LYS A 143 -24.82 1.50 -15.03
N GLY A 144 -25.06 1.19 -16.30
CA GLY A 144 -25.97 0.11 -16.72
C GLY A 144 -25.44 -1.28 -16.35
N THR A 145 -24.11 -1.45 -16.37
CA THR A 145 -23.46 -2.74 -16.04
C THR A 145 -23.34 -2.99 -14.54
N ARG A 146 -23.60 -1.99 -13.69
CA ARG A 146 -23.33 -2.04 -12.25
C ARG A 146 -24.02 -3.21 -11.54
N ARG A 147 -25.34 -3.35 -11.72
CA ARG A 147 -26.12 -4.41 -11.05
C ARG A 147 -25.65 -5.80 -11.49
N ARG A 148 -25.34 -5.95 -12.78
CA ARG A 148 -24.85 -7.20 -13.37
C ARG A 148 -23.46 -7.59 -12.87
N LEU A 149 -22.57 -6.61 -12.68
CA LEU A 149 -21.18 -6.85 -12.28
C LEU A 149 -20.96 -6.91 -10.76
N PHE A 150 -21.89 -6.39 -9.95
CA PHE A 150 -21.73 -6.34 -8.50
C PHE A 150 -21.46 -7.71 -7.84
N PRO A 151 -22.16 -8.81 -8.17
CA PRO A 151 -21.83 -10.12 -7.60
C PRO A 151 -20.40 -10.56 -7.91
N TYR A 152 -19.95 -10.32 -9.14
CA TYR A 152 -18.59 -10.66 -9.58
C TYR A 152 -17.52 -9.80 -8.89
N PHE A 153 -17.84 -8.55 -8.59
CA PHE A 153 -16.99 -7.69 -7.77
C PHE A 153 -16.86 -8.21 -6.34
N VAL A 154 -17.94 -8.70 -5.72
CA VAL A 154 -17.85 -9.33 -4.39
C VAL A 154 -17.02 -10.61 -4.47
N PHE A 155 -17.26 -11.44 -5.47
CA PHE A 155 -16.53 -12.69 -5.67
C PHE A 155 -15.04 -12.49 -5.98
N SER A 156 -14.61 -11.36 -6.54
CA SER A 156 -13.19 -11.12 -6.79
C SER A 156 -12.36 -10.88 -5.52
N PHE A 157 -12.99 -10.71 -4.35
CA PHE A 157 -12.35 -10.69 -3.03
C PHE A 157 -12.30 -12.05 -2.35
N LEU A 158 -12.70 -13.13 -3.02
CA LEU A 158 -12.79 -14.44 -2.38
C LEU A 158 -11.45 -14.92 -1.80
N ALA A 159 -10.36 -14.86 -2.58
CA ALA A 159 -9.03 -15.30 -2.11
C ALA A 159 -8.59 -14.56 -0.84
N PRO A 160 -8.53 -13.20 -0.81
CA PRO A 160 -8.10 -12.51 0.40
C PRO A 160 -9.00 -12.74 1.61
N ILE A 161 -10.29 -13.01 1.41
CA ILE A 161 -11.21 -13.38 2.50
C ILE A 161 -10.87 -14.79 3.02
N ILE A 162 -10.67 -15.77 2.14
CA ILE A 162 -10.34 -17.16 2.50
C ILE A 162 -9.05 -17.23 3.32
N ILE A 163 -8.02 -16.48 2.92
CA ILE A 163 -6.71 -16.49 3.59
C ILE A 163 -6.61 -15.53 4.77
N TYR A 164 -7.72 -14.89 5.16
CA TYR A 164 -7.71 -13.86 6.19
C TYR A 164 -6.71 -12.72 5.91
N GLY A 165 -6.43 -12.48 4.63
CA GLY A 165 -5.41 -11.56 4.14
C GLY A 165 -5.88 -10.11 4.18
N ARG A 166 -6.03 -9.56 5.38
CA ARG A 166 -6.57 -8.20 5.61
C ARG A 166 -5.79 -7.14 4.82
N GLY A 167 -4.46 -7.25 4.75
CA GLY A 167 -3.60 -6.27 4.08
C GLY A 167 -3.92 -6.10 2.59
N ILE A 168 -3.93 -7.19 1.81
CA ILE A 168 -4.23 -7.11 0.37
C ILE A 168 -5.67 -6.68 0.10
N LEU A 169 -6.62 -7.07 0.96
CA LEU A 169 -8.01 -6.62 0.90
C LEU A 169 -8.10 -5.09 1.05
N PHE A 170 -7.48 -4.52 2.08
CA PHE A 170 -7.48 -3.07 2.28
C PHE A 170 -6.76 -2.34 1.15
N MET A 171 -5.63 -2.84 0.68
CA MET A 171 -4.92 -2.27 -0.47
C MET A 171 -5.78 -2.25 -1.74
N THR A 172 -6.51 -3.33 -2.06
CA THR A 172 -7.43 -3.37 -3.20
C THR A 172 -8.60 -2.40 -3.03
N LEU A 173 -9.14 -2.26 -1.81
CA LEU A 173 -10.17 -1.26 -1.52
C LEU A 173 -9.64 0.17 -1.65
N THR A 174 -8.41 0.45 -1.23
CA THR A 174 -7.73 1.73 -1.48
C THR A 174 -7.58 2.00 -2.98
N GLY A 175 -7.25 0.97 -3.76
CA GLY A 175 -7.23 1.08 -5.23
C GLY A 175 -8.61 1.43 -5.82
N CYS A 176 -9.68 0.79 -5.32
CA CYS A 176 -11.05 1.16 -5.68
C CYS A 176 -11.36 2.62 -5.30
N PHE A 177 -10.88 3.07 -4.13
CA PHE A 177 -11.03 4.45 -3.69
C PHE A 177 -10.33 5.44 -4.64
N PHE A 178 -9.10 5.16 -5.08
CA PHE A 178 -8.43 6.00 -6.09
C PHE A 178 -9.21 6.06 -7.41
N ILE A 179 -9.72 4.92 -7.90
CA ILE A 179 -10.59 4.89 -9.10
C ILE A 179 -11.85 5.73 -8.88
N TYR A 180 -12.46 5.62 -7.71
CA TYR A 180 -13.62 6.41 -7.35
C TYR A 180 -13.31 7.91 -7.40
N LEU A 181 -12.25 8.37 -6.74
CA LEU A 181 -11.83 9.78 -6.73
C LEU A 181 -11.54 10.30 -8.15
N MET A 182 -10.83 9.54 -8.98
CA MET A 182 -10.57 9.89 -10.39
C MET A 182 -11.87 10.05 -11.20
N SER A 183 -12.90 9.25 -10.87
CA SER A 183 -14.22 9.30 -11.53
C SER A 183 -15.12 10.45 -11.08
N LEU A 184 -14.71 11.25 -10.09
CA LEU A 184 -15.51 12.38 -9.60
C LEU A 184 -15.27 13.63 -10.46
N SER A 185 -16.36 14.35 -10.72
CA SER A 185 -16.31 15.68 -11.36
C SER A 185 -16.12 16.84 -10.37
N LYS A 186 -16.46 16.64 -9.09
CA LYS A 186 -16.30 17.61 -7.99
C LYS A 186 -15.80 16.90 -6.73
N ILE A 187 -14.50 16.98 -6.46
CA ILE A 187 -13.86 16.24 -5.36
C ILE A 187 -14.20 16.81 -3.97
N ARG A 188 -14.27 18.15 -3.83
CA ARG A 188 -14.31 18.83 -2.51
C ARG A 188 -15.43 18.39 -1.56
N LYS A 189 -16.70 18.36 -2.02
CA LYS A 189 -17.84 17.99 -1.16
C LYS A 189 -17.79 16.53 -0.71
N LYS A 190 -17.32 15.64 -1.59
CA LYS A 190 -17.22 14.21 -1.32
C LYS A 190 -15.99 13.88 -0.49
N LEU A 191 -14.92 14.65 -0.64
CA LEU A 191 -13.71 14.52 0.17
C LEU A 191 -14.00 14.83 1.63
N LEU A 192 -14.74 15.91 1.94
CA LEU A 192 -15.15 16.22 3.32
C LEU A 192 -15.92 15.07 3.97
N PHE A 193 -16.85 14.45 3.23
CA PHE A 193 -17.56 13.27 3.72
C PHE A 193 -16.63 12.06 3.94
N CYS A 194 -15.64 11.85 3.05
CA CYS A 194 -14.65 10.79 3.22
C CYS A 194 -13.75 11.05 4.44
N ILE A 195 -13.36 12.30 4.69
CA ILE A 195 -12.59 12.70 5.88
C ILE A 195 -13.41 12.44 7.14
N PHE A 196 -14.66 12.88 7.19
CA PHE A 196 -15.56 12.63 8.32
C PHE A 196 -15.72 11.13 8.59
N LEU A 197 -15.95 10.32 7.55
CA LEU A 197 -16.04 8.88 7.68
C LEU A 197 -14.72 8.26 8.14
N GLY A 198 -13.58 8.72 7.60
CA GLY A 198 -12.25 8.28 8.01
C GLY A 198 -11.97 8.56 9.48
N MET A 199 -12.26 9.78 9.96
CA MET A 199 -12.13 10.14 11.38
C MET A 199 -13.03 9.28 12.26
N THR A 200 -14.27 9.03 11.84
CA THR A 200 -15.19 8.13 12.56
C THR A 200 -14.63 6.71 12.65
N LEU A 201 -14.07 6.18 11.55
CA LEU A 201 -13.47 4.86 11.53
C LEU A 201 -12.19 4.78 12.38
N LEU A 202 -11.37 5.84 12.41
CA LEU A 202 -10.19 5.92 13.27
C LEU A 202 -10.57 5.92 14.75
N PHE A 203 -11.63 6.64 15.12
CA PHE A 203 -12.16 6.62 16.48
C PHE A 203 -12.65 5.21 16.88
N VAL A 204 -13.47 4.58 16.03
CA VAL A 204 -13.95 3.20 16.27
C VAL A 204 -12.78 2.21 16.34
N PHE A 205 -11.78 2.37 15.50
CA PHE A 205 -10.55 1.57 15.55
C PHE A 205 -9.84 1.73 16.89
N GLY A 206 -9.75 2.96 17.42
CA GLY A 206 -9.16 3.22 18.73
C GLY A 206 -9.92 2.55 19.87
N VAL A 207 -11.25 2.70 19.90
CA VAL A 207 -12.12 2.02 20.90
C VAL A 207 -11.90 0.51 20.87
N LEU A 208 -11.89 -0.10 19.68
CA LEU A 208 -11.66 -1.53 19.52
C LEU A 208 -10.23 -1.95 19.90
N GLY A 209 -9.24 -1.08 19.67
CA GLY A 209 -7.85 -1.27 20.06
C GLY A 209 -7.69 -1.35 21.58
N ASP A 210 -8.31 -0.43 22.32
CA ASP A 210 -8.27 -0.42 23.78
C ASP A 210 -8.95 -1.65 24.39
N ILE A 211 -10.10 -2.05 23.84
CA ILE A 211 -10.77 -3.31 24.24
C ILE A 211 -9.85 -4.51 24.03
N ARG A 212 -9.11 -4.55 22.91
CA ARG A 212 -8.20 -5.64 22.59
C ARG A 212 -7.01 -5.70 23.56
N ILE A 213 -6.29 -4.59 23.77
CA ILE A 213 -5.14 -4.59 24.69
C ILE A 213 -5.61 -4.91 26.12
N GLY A 214 -6.72 -4.31 26.55
CA GLY A 214 -7.24 -4.53 27.88
C GLY A 214 -7.73 -5.96 28.15
N ALA A 215 -8.03 -6.72 27.10
CA ALA A 215 -8.29 -8.15 27.20
C ALA A 215 -6.99 -9.00 27.23
N SER A 216 -5.87 -8.51 26.68
CA SER A 216 -4.67 -9.32 26.45
C SER A 216 -3.50 -9.10 27.42
N ASP A 217 -3.35 -7.92 28.04
CA ASP A 217 -2.21 -7.67 28.94
C ASP A 217 -2.58 -6.82 30.16
N SER A 218 -2.62 -7.50 31.31
CA SER A 218 -2.97 -6.91 32.60
C SER A 218 -1.97 -5.85 33.12
N ARG A 219 -0.74 -5.80 32.58
CA ARG A 219 0.27 -4.80 32.97
C ARG A 219 -0.07 -3.39 32.50
N PHE A 220 -0.89 -3.27 31.46
CA PHE A 220 -1.37 -1.99 30.95
C PHE A 220 -2.76 -1.64 31.51
N VAL A 221 -3.33 -2.47 32.40
CA VAL A 221 -4.63 -2.23 33.06
C VAL A 221 -4.47 -1.35 34.29
N ASN A 222 -4.79 -0.07 34.16
CA ASN A 222 -5.00 0.78 35.33
C ASN A 222 -6.49 0.74 35.74
N ARG A 223 -6.81 0.14 36.90
CA ARG A 223 -8.20 -0.08 37.38
C ARG A 223 -9.02 1.19 37.63
N LYS A 224 -8.43 2.39 37.57
CA LYS A 224 -9.15 3.68 37.66
C LYS A 224 -9.33 4.40 36.31
N ASN A 225 -8.46 4.15 35.33
CA ASN A 225 -8.38 4.94 34.08
C ASN A 225 -8.37 4.09 32.78
N GLY A 226 -8.58 2.77 32.86
CA GLY A 226 -8.60 1.90 31.69
C GLY A 226 -7.21 1.62 31.12
N VAL A 227 -7.14 0.60 30.26
CA VAL A 227 -5.95 0.30 29.47
C VAL A 227 -6.01 1.23 28.28
N SER A 228 -5.13 2.22 28.26
CA SER A 228 -5.17 3.21 27.20
C SER A 228 -3.88 3.15 26.41
N ILE A 229 -4.03 3.15 25.09
CA ILE A 229 -2.97 3.46 24.14
C ILE A 229 -2.16 4.72 24.52
N THR A 230 -2.69 5.60 25.37
CA THR A 230 -1.94 6.75 25.90
C THR A 230 -0.76 6.35 26.79
N VAL A 231 -0.78 5.18 27.43
CA VAL A 231 0.37 4.67 28.18
C VAL A 231 1.38 4.00 27.24
N LEU A 232 0.90 3.11 26.37
CA LEU A 232 1.76 2.40 25.40
C LEU A 232 2.43 3.37 24.41
N GLY A 233 1.69 4.37 23.97
CA GLY A 233 2.16 5.41 23.06
C GLY A 233 2.82 6.58 23.77
N GLU A 234 3.08 6.51 25.09
CA GLU A 234 3.72 7.58 25.88
C GLU A 234 3.15 8.97 25.57
N ALA A 235 1.84 9.14 25.78
CA ALA A 235 1.12 10.36 25.46
C ALA A 235 1.65 11.55 26.27
N THR A 236 1.90 12.67 25.60
CA THR A 236 2.28 13.92 26.27
C THR A 236 1.14 14.44 27.16
N GLN A 237 1.51 15.20 28.20
CA GLN A 237 0.53 15.83 29.08
C GLN A 237 -0.40 16.77 28.30
N GLU A 238 0.13 17.48 27.30
CA GLU A 238 -0.66 18.34 26.40
C GLU A 238 -1.77 17.58 25.68
N PHE A 239 -1.50 16.37 25.17
CA PHE A 239 -2.53 15.54 24.53
C PHE A 239 -3.55 15.03 25.56
N GLN A 240 -3.09 14.57 26.72
CA GLN A 240 -3.96 14.04 27.77
C GLN A 240 -4.96 15.08 28.29
N ASP A 241 -4.52 16.34 28.41
CA ASP A 241 -5.33 17.47 28.86
C ASP A 241 -6.14 18.13 27.72
N SER A 242 -5.96 17.68 26.47
CA SER A 242 -6.66 18.23 25.32
C SER A 242 -8.12 17.79 25.26
N TRP A 243 -8.92 18.49 24.45
CA TRP A 243 -10.31 18.13 24.15
C TRP A 243 -10.43 16.96 23.15
N ILE A 244 -9.30 16.43 22.66
CA ILE A 244 -9.27 15.38 21.64
C ILE A 244 -9.51 14.02 22.31
N PRO A 245 -10.46 13.21 21.83
CA PRO A 245 -10.70 11.88 22.37
C PRO A 245 -9.42 11.02 22.35
N HIS A 246 -9.11 10.37 23.47
CA HIS A 246 -7.88 9.62 23.65
C HIS A 246 -7.77 8.43 22.69
N GLU A 247 -8.89 7.93 22.18
CA GLU A 247 -8.94 6.84 21.19
C GLU A 247 -8.28 7.22 19.86
N TYR A 248 -8.20 8.51 19.53
CA TYR A 248 -7.44 8.97 18.36
C TYR A 248 -5.93 8.74 18.50
N MET A 249 -5.42 8.50 19.71
CA MET A 249 -4.02 8.15 19.93
C MET A 249 -3.63 6.87 19.17
N TRP A 250 -4.53 5.91 18.99
CA TRP A 250 -4.28 4.74 18.15
C TRP A 250 -3.99 5.14 16.71
N GLY A 251 -4.86 5.95 16.10
CA GLY A 251 -4.65 6.42 14.74
C GLY A 251 -3.38 7.25 14.62
N TYR A 252 -3.13 8.10 15.60
CA TYR A 252 -1.95 8.96 15.68
C TYR A 252 -0.65 8.16 15.75
N ILE A 253 -0.52 7.26 16.74
CA ILE A 253 0.73 6.56 16.99
C ILE A 253 1.10 5.67 15.81
N TYR A 254 0.12 4.94 15.23
CA TYR A 254 0.33 4.15 14.01
C TYR A 254 0.68 5.00 12.80
N ALA A 255 0.15 6.22 12.71
CA ALA A 255 0.50 7.14 11.64
C ALA A 255 1.95 7.59 11.78
N ILE A 256 2.44 7.93 12.99
CA ILE A 256 3.81 8.42 13.16
C ILE A 256 4.86 7.30 13.27
N SER A 257 4.46 6.06 13.58
CA SER A 257 5.36 4.91 13.72
C SER A 257 6.36 4.75 12.59
N PRO A 258 5.98 4.86 11.31
CA PRO A 258 6.91 4.55 10.24
C PRO A 258 8.09 5.51 10.16
N ILE A 259 7.84 6.80 10.37
CA ILE A 259 8.89 7.82 10.35
C ILE A 259 9.66 7.88 11.67
N GLY A 260 9.00 7.60 12.80
CA GLY A 260 9.65 7.48 14.09
C GLY A 260 10.63 6.31 14.13
N ASN A 261 10.24 5.14 13.63
CA ASN A 261 11.14 3.99 13.48
C ASN A 261 12.26 4.28 12.46
N LEU A 262 11.99 4.97 11.35
CA LEU A 262 13.05 5.42 10.43
C LEU A 262 14.09 6.29 11.14
N GLN A 263 13.64 7.31 11.89
CA GLN A 263 14.53 8.20 12.62
C GLN A 263 15.31 7.45 13.71
N TYR A 264 14.68 6.49 14.38
CA TYR A 264 15.34 5.62 15.34
C TYR A 264 16.50 4.84 14.69
N ASN A 265 16.27 4.20 13.54
CA ASN A 265 17.34 3.50 12.81
C ASN A 265 18.45 4.46 12.34
N ILE A 266 18.13 5.72 12.00
CA ILE A 266 19.13 6.74 11.64
C ILE A 266 20.02 7.11 12.84
N ASN A 267 19.44 7.15 14.04
CA ASN A 267 20.19 7.50 15.25
C ASN A 267 21.08 6.36 15.72
N GLU A 268 20.60 5.12 15.63
CA GLU A 268 21.34 3.95 16.13
C GLU A 268 22.42 3.46 15.16
N HIS A 269 22.35 3.81 13.86
CA HIS A 269 23.27 3.33 12.83
C HIS A 269 23.83 4.47 11.96
N ASP A 270 24.66 5.33 12.54
CA ASP A 270 25.24 6.50 11.86
C ASP A 270 26.53 6.20 11.07
N ASP A 271 27.13 5.02 11.23
CA ASP A 271 28.44 4.62 10.71
C ASP A 271 28.38 3.67 9.49
N ILE A 272 27.29 3.70 8.72
CA ILE A 272 27.09 2.81 7.58
C ILE A 272 27.94 3.24 6.37
N SER A 273 28.91 2.39 5.99
CA SER A 273 29.78 2.59 4.83
C SER A 273 29.27 1.84 3.59
N PRO A 274 28.88 2.53 2.50
CA PRO A 274 28.37 1.87 1.31
C PRO A 274 29.45 1.04 0.58
N THR A 275 29.10 -0.19 0.21
CA THR A 275 29.95 -1.07 -0.61
C THR A 275 29.21 -1.56 -1.85
N LEU A 276 29.95 -2.12 -2.84
CA LEU A 276 29.33 -2.76 -4.02
C LEU A 276 28.40 -3.93 -3.63
N ASN A 277 28.77 -4.69 -2.59
CA ASN A 277 27.92 -5.76 -2.07
C ASN A 277 26.62 -5.20 -1.50
N SER A 278 26.69 -4.07 -0.78
CA SER A 278 25.52 -3.38 -0.24
C SER A 278 24.58 -2.87 -1.36
N LEU A 279 25.14 -2.42 -2.48
CA LEU A 279 24.34 -2.03 -3.66
C LEU A 279 23.63 -3.25 -4.26
N PHE A 280 24.31 -4.38 -4.38
CA PHE A 280 23.71 -5.61 -4.88
C PHE A 280 22.62 -6.15 -3.93
N GLU A 281 22.87 -6.09 -2.62
CA GLU A 281 21.90 -6.40 -1.55
C GLU A 281 20.65 -5.52 -1.70
N LEU A 282 20.81 -4.20 -1.77
CA LEU A 282 19.72 -3.24 -1.93
C LEU A 282 18.88 -3.55 -3.18
N CYS A 283 19.53 -3.70 -4.34
CA CYS A 283 18.83 -4.00 -5.59
C CYS A 283 18.06 -5.32 -5.50
N SER A 284 18.69 -6.36 -4.95
CA SER A 284 18.11 -7.70 -4.92
C SER A 284 16.94 -7.82 -3.95
N ILE A 285 17.02 -7.17 -2.79
CA ILE A 285 16.04 -7.31 -1.71
C ILE A 285 14.94 -6.25 -1.80
N GLU A 286 15.28 -5.00 -2.12
CA GLU A 286 14.36 -3.87 -1.99
C GLU A 286 13.72 -3.43 -3.31
N MET A 287 14.35 -3.72 -4.46
CA MET A 287 13.84 -3.30 -5.78
C MET A 287 13.10 -4.41 -6.56
N PHE A 288 13.13 -5.64 -6.06
CA PHE A 288 12.39 -6.77 -6.63
C PHE A 288 11.38 -7.30 -5.62
N SER A 289 10.30 -7.90 -6.14
CA SER A 289 9.36 -8.64 -5.29
C SER A 289 10.11 -9.77 -4.57
N GLU A 290 9.74 -10.05 -3.33
CA GLU A 290 10.28 -11.14 -2.51
C GLU A 290 10.24 -12.50 -3.22
N THR A 291 9.22 -12.68 -4.08
CA THR A 291 9.09 -13.85 -4.96
C THR A 291 10.33 -14.04 -5.85
N VAL A 292 10.88 -12.97 -6.39
CA VAL A 292 12.09 -12.99 -7.22
C VAL A 292 13.33 -12.99 -6.34
N SER A 293 13.38 -12.11 -5.32
CA SER A 293 14.54 -11.92 -4.46
C SER A 293 15.04 -13.20 -3.80
N LYS A 294 14.13 -14.02 -3.24
CA LYS A 294 14.45 -15.31 -2.60
C LYS A 294 15.15 -16.32 -3.52
N ARG A 295 15.09 -16.11 -4.83
CA ARG A 295 15.72 -16.98 -5.85
C ARG A 295 17.02 -16.42 -6.39
N LEU A 296 17.21 -15.10 -6.29
CA LEU A 296 18.42 -14.43 -6.79
C LEU A 296 19.53 -14.48 -5.76
N VAL A 297 19.20 -14.32 -4.46
CA VAL A 297 20.23 -14.26 -3.42
C VAL A 297 19.73 -14.84 -2.09
N SER A 298 20.64 -15.47 -1.36
CA SER A 298 20.43 -16.03 -0.01
C SER A 298 20.88 -15.08 1.10
N PHE A 299 20.65 -13.77 0.94
CA PHE A 299 20.93 -12.82 2.01
C PHE A 299 19.85 -12.93 3.10
N GLU A 300 20.29 -12.98 4.35
CA GLU A 300 19.38 -12.72 5.47
C GLU A 300 18.90 -11.27 5.37
N LYS A 301 17.58 -11.09 5.39
CA LYS A 301 16.98 -9.77 5.27
C LYS A 301 17.30 -9.00 6.55
N ARG A 302 18.10 -7.91 6.46
CA ARG A 302 18.30 -6.99 7.58
C ARG A 302 16.95 -6.54 8.12
N GLN A 303 16.70 -6.72 9.41
CA GLN A 303 15.46 -6.30 10.04
C GLN A 303 15.58 -4.86 10.47
N GLU A 304 14.48 -4.10 10.38
CA GLU A 304 14.46 -2.76 10.94
C GLU A 304 14.44 -2.83 12.47
N ASP A 305 15.20 -1.96 13.13
CA ASP A 305 15.06 -1.80 14.58
C ASP A 305 13.76 -1.04 14.88
N LEU A 306 13.03 -1.52 15.89
CA LEU A 306 11.73 -0.98 16.28
C LEU A 306 11.85 -0.38 17.67
N VAL A 307 11.30 0.82 17.87
CA VAL A 307 11.25 1.43 19.21
C VAL A 307 10.46 0.55 20.17
N ILE A 308 9.31 0.04 19.71
CA ILE A 308 8.55 -1.00 20.42
C ILE A 308 7.99 -2.07 19.46
N PRO A 309 8.04 -3.37 19.81
CA PRO A 309 7.60 -4.45 18.91
C PRO A 309 6.14 -4.38 18.41
N PRO A 310 5.14 -3.91 19.19
CA PRO A 310 3.76 -3.80 18.69
C PRO A 310 3.57 -2.77 17.56
N LEU A 311 4.49 -1.81 17.43
CA LEU A 311 4.48 -0.77 16.40
C LEU A 311 5.56 -1.06 15.34
N ASN A 312 5.35 -2.16 14.63
CA ASN A 312 6.34 -2.82 13.76
C ASN A 312 6.36 -2.33 12.29
N VAL A 313 5.89 -1.11 12.03
CA VAL A 313 5.87 -0.55 10.68
C VAL A 313 6.96 0.49 10.53
N SER A 314 7.62 0.50 9.38
CA SER A 314 8.67 1.47 9.03
C SER A 314 8.52 1.91 7.59
N THR A 315 8.99 3.11 7.24
CA THR A 315 8.91 3.55 5.85
C THR A 315 9.74 2.67 4.92
N ILE A 316 9.46 2.73 3.62
CA ILE A 316 10.32 2.15 2.58
C ILE A 316 11.81 2.54 2.69
N TYR A 317 12.14 3.60 3.42
CA TYR A 317 13.50 4.11 3.52
C TYR A 317 14.34 3.46 4.62
N ALA A 318 13.73 2.83 5.63
CA ALA A 318 14.48 2.38 6.81
C ALA A 318 15.46 1.26 6.49
N ARG A 319 15.01 0.21 5.80
CA ARG A 319 15.91 -0.88 5.42
C ARG A 319 16.96 -0.47 4.38
N PRO A 320 16.63 0.31 3.33
CA PRO A 320 17.65 0.90 2.47
C PRO A 320 18.69 1.73 3.24
N TYR A 321 18.28 2.47 4.28
CA TYR A 321 19.20 3.15 5.16
C TYR A 321 20.12 2.16 5.88
N LEU A 322 19.59 1.11 6.49
CA LEU A 322 20.40 0.07 7.14
C LEU A 322 21.39 -0.64 6.20
N ILE A 323 21.12 -0.68 4.89
CA ILE A 323 22.00 -1.34 3.92
C ILE A 323 23.10 -0.38 3.42
N MET A 324 22.78 0.89 3.14
CA MET A 324 23.71 1.83 2.47
C MET A 324 23.69 3.27 3.02
N GLY A 325 23.17 3.48 4.22
CA GLY A 325 22.93 4.79 4.81
C GLY A 325 22.06 5.67 3.90
N TRP A 326 22.36 6.97 3.87
CA TRP A 326 21.64 7.94 3.02
C TRP A 326 21.62 7.58 1.54
N TRP A 327 22.65 6.92 1.02
CA TRP A 327 22.68 6.49 -0.38
C TRP A 327 21.59 5.46 -0.69
N GLY A 328 21.30 4.55 0.24
CA GLY A 328 20.21 3.59 0.07
C GLY A 328 18.86 4.27 -0.05
N MET A 329 18.61 5.28 0.79
CA MET A 329 17.37 6.08 0.74
C MET A 329 17.25 6.86 -0.58
N ILE A 330 18.34 7.47 -1.05
CA ILE A 330 18.36 8.19 -2.33
C ILE A 330 18.12 7.24 -3.50
N LEU A 331 18.74 6.06 -3.50
CA LEU A 331 18.59 5.06 -4.56
C LEU A 331 17.18 4.50 -4.62
N ILE A 332 16.54 4.19 -3.49
CA ILE A 332 15.16 3.69 -3.49
C ILE A 332 14.16 4.77 -3.91
N PHE A 333 14.43 6.04 -3.58
CA PHE A 333 13.66 7.17 -4.10
C PHE A 333 13.80 7.30 -5.63
N PHE A 334 15.02 7.23 -6.15
CA PHE A 334 15.25 7.25 -7.60
C PHE A 334 14.57 6.06 -8.29
N TYR A 335 14.69 4.86 -7.72
CA TYR A 335 13.98 3.67 -8.18
C TYR A 335 12.47 3.90 -8.23
N THR A 336 11.89 4.55 -7.22
CA THR A 336 10.45 4.89 -7.20
C THR A 336 10.05 5.73 -8.43
N ILE A 337 10.86 6.73 -8.81
CA ILE A 337 10.62 7.54 -10.00
C ILE A 337 10.73 6.69 -11.26
N VAL A 338 11.81 5.93 -11.40
CA VAL A 338 12.06 5.05 -12.56
C VAL A 338 10.92 4.05 -12.71
N TYR A 339 10.48 3.43 -11.62
CA TYR A 339 9.36 2.49 -11.59
C TYR A 339 8.08 3.11 -12.14
N ILE A 340 7.69 4.30 -11.66
CA ILE A 340 6.50 5.01 -12.16
C ILE A 340 6.64 5.26 -13.67
N ILE A 341 7.79 5.79 -14.11
CA ILE A 341 8.03 6.11 -15.52
C ILE A 341 7.96 4.85 -16.38
N VAL A 342 8.66 3.78 -16.02
CA VAL A 342 8.71 2.52 -16.77
C VAL A 342 7.33 1.89 -16.89
N VAL A 343 6.56 1.84 -15.80
CA VAL A 343 5.20 1.28 -15.81
C VAL A 343 4.32 2.00 -16.84
N PHE A 344 4.34 3.34 -16.85
CA PHE A 344 3.51 4.12 -17.77
C PHE A 344 4.13 4.35 -19.16
N MET A 345 5.42 4.04 -19.34
CA MET A 345 5.99 3.82 -20.66
C MET A 345 5.42 2.53 -21.27
N VAL A 346 5.31 1.43 -20.52
CA VAL A 346 4.73 0.18 -21.04
C VAL A 346 3.22 0.31 -21.26
N ILE A 347 2.51 0.87 -20.29
CA ILE A 347 1.03 0.95 -20.30
C ILE A 347 0.58 2.34 -20.75
N SER A 348 0.21 2.47 -22.03
CA SER A 348 -0.22 3.76 -22.57
C SER A 348 -1.64 4.16 -22.17
N PRO A 349 -1.98 5.47 -22.23
CA PRO A 349 -3.34 5.97 -22.01
C PRO A 349 -4.43 5.34 -22.90
N SER A 350 -4.05 4.78 -24.05
CA SER A 350 -4.96 4.07 -24.95
C SER A 350 -5.40 2.69 -24.43
N SER A 351 -4.62 2.10 -23.51
CA SER A 351 -4.84 0.78 -22.94
C SER A 351 -6.10 0.74 -22.07
N GLU A 352 -6.84 -0.37 -22.13
CA GLU A 352 -7.97 -0.61 -21.22
C GLU A 352 -7.53 -0.74 -19.75
N TYR A 353 -6.25 -1.02 -19.51
CA TYR A 353 -5.68 -1.26 -18.19
C TYR A 353 -5.07 0.00 -17.54
N PHE A 354 -5.05 1.14 -18.25
CA PHE A 354 -4.32 2.34 -17.84
C PHE A 354 -4.79 2.91 -16.49
N VAL A 355 -6.10 3.15 -16.34
CA VAL A 355 -6.67 3.74 -15.10
C VAL A 355 -6.48 2.81 -13.90
N VAL A 356 -6.62 1.49 -14.11
CA VAL A 356 -6.37 0.49 -13.07
C VAL A 356 -4.89 0.47 -12.68
N SER A 357 -3.98 0.64 -13.64
CA SER A 357 -2.54 0.73 -13.37
C SER A 357 -2.18 1.98 -12.58
N ILE A 358 -2.83 3.13 -12.85
CA ILE A 358 -2.71 4.34 -12.01
C ILE A 358 -3.12 4.03 -10.57
N ALA A 359 -4.26 3.37 -10.38
CA ALA A 359 -4.73 3.02 -9.05
C ALA A 359 -3.78 2.05 -8.31
N ILE A 360 -3.26 1.04 -9.00
CA ILE A 360 -2.29 0.08 -8.43
C ILE A 360 -1.01 0.81 -8.01
N VAL A 361 -0.43 1.64 -8.90
CA VAL A 361 0.78 2.39 -8.59
C VAL A 361 0.52 3.37 -7.44
N ASN A 362 -0.61 4.08 -7.41
CA ASN A 362 -0.96 4.95 -6.29
C ASN A 362 -1.03 4.20 -4.95
N VAL A 363 -1.58 2.98 -4.94
CA VAL A 363 -1.59 2.14 -3.72
C VAL A 363 -0.17 1.76 -3.31
N ILE A 364 0.67 1.29 -4.23
CA ILE A 364 2.08 0.95 -3.93
C ILE A 364 2.79 2.17 -3.33
N ILE A 365 2.64 3.34 -3.95
CA ILE A 365 3.27 4.58 -3.48
C ILE A 365 2.72 5.04 -2.12
N SER A 366 1.41 4.97 -1.89
CA SER A 366 0.85 5.39 -0.60
C SER A 366 1.19 4.43 0.54
N TYR A 367 1.33 3.13 0.26
CA TYR A 367 1.66 2.13 1.27
C TYR A 367 3.16 1.96 1.48
N ASN A 368 4.02 2.50 0.60
CA ASN A 368 5.46 2.67 0.85
C ASN A 368 5.76 3.50 2.11
N LEU A 369 4.76 4.19 2.62
CA LEU A 369 4.76 4.81 3.94
C LEU A 369 5.00 3.82 5.08
N PHE A 370 4.49 2.60 4.99
CA PHE A 370 4.38 1.66 6.11
C PHE A 370 5.26 0.42 5.95
N ASN A 371 5.66 0.10 4.73
CA ASN A 371 6.62 -0.96 4.42
C ASN A 371 7.05 -0.82 2.94
N ASN A 372 8.11 -1.50 2.51
CA ASN A 372 8.46 -1.57 1.10
C ASN A 372 7.44 -2.40 0.30
N MET A 373 6.54 -1.72 -0.40
CA MET A 373 5.51 -2.34 -1.24
C MET A 373 6.03 -2.82 -2.59
N PHE A 374 7.25 -2.48 -2.99
CA PHE A 374 7.87 -3.06 -4.18
C PHE A 374 8.37 -4.48 -3.90
N ALA A 375 8.90 -4.70 -2.70
CA ALA A 375 9.35 -6.01 -2.25
C ALA A 375 8.17 -6.89 -1.80
N TYR A 376 7.11 -6.30 -1.23
CA TYR A 376 5.96 -7.06 -0.74
C TYR A 376 5.21 -7.80 -1.86
N GLY A 377 5.47 -9.11 -1.98
CA GLY A 377 4.96 -9.96 -3.06
C GLY A 377 3.44 -10.07 -3.12
N GLY A 378 2.71 -9.70 -2.06
CA GLY A 378 1.25 -9.73 -2.07
C GLY A 378 0.63 -8.73 -3.06
N TYR A 379 1.06 -7.45 -3.03
CA TYR A 379 0.47 -6.40 -3.87
C TYR A 379 1.39 -5.89 -4.99
N ALA A 380 2.72 -6.00 -4.84
CA ALA A 380 3.67 -5.65 -5.90
C ALA A 380 3.36 -6.40 -7.20
N ASN A 381 2.98 -7.68 -7.09
CA ASN A 381 2.70 -8.56 -8.22
C ASN A 381 1.42 -8.20 -8.99
N VAL A 382 0.53 -7.38 -8.41
CA VAL A 382 -0.70 -6.92 -9.07
C VAL A 382 -0.40 -6.11 -10.33
N ILE A 383 0.71 -5.33 -10.34
CA ILE A 383 1.10 -4.52 -11.50
C ILE A 383 1.69 -5.35 -12.64
N LEU A 384 2.21 -6.55 -12.36
CA LEU A 384 2.80 -7.42 -13.37
C LEU A 384 1.75 -7.87 -14.39
N ILE A 385 0.50 -8.06 -13.95
CA ILE A 385 -0.61 -8.48 -14.80
C ILE A 385 -0.85 -7.48 -15.94
N PRO A 386 -1.15 -6.18 -15.69
CA PRO A 386 -1.34 -5.24 -16.77
C PRO A 386 -0.05 -4.96 -17.56
N LEU A 387 1.15 -5.10 -16.98
CA LEU A 387 2.41 -5.00 -17.73
C LEU A 387 2.52 -6.11 -18.79
N VAL A 388 2.32 -7.38 -18.39
CA VAL A 388 2.35 -8.53 -19.30
C VAL A 388 1.27 -8.40 -20.37
N LEU A 389 0.05 -7.99 -20.01
CA LEU A 389 -1.04 -7.82 -20.96
C LEU A 389 -0.82 -6.68 -21.98
N ASN A 390 0.05 -5.71 -21.69
CA ASN A 390 0.36 -4.59 -22.59
C ASN A 390 1.67 -4.76 -23.37
N ILE A 391 2.53 -5.72 -23.04
CA ILE A 391 3.90 -5.81 -23.61
C ILE A 391 3.90 -5.89 -25.15
N GLY A 392 2.97 -6.64 -25.74
CA GLY A 392 2.85 -6.73 -27.20
C GLY A 392 2.47 -5.41 -27.86
N SER A 393 1.61 -4.62 -27.21
CA SER A 393 1.24 -3.28 -27.70
C SER A 393 2.39 -2.28 -27.57
N PHE A 394 3.17 -2.40 -26.50
CA PHE A 394 4.38 -1.62 -26.28
C PHE A 394 5.43 -1.89 -27.37
N ILE A 395 5.74 -3.16 -27.65
CA ILE A 395 6.71 -3.54 -28.69
C ILE A 395 6.28 -3.01 -30.07
N LYS A 396 4.99 -3.10 -30.41
CA LYS A 396 4.46 -2.56 -31.68
C LYS A 396 4.65 -1.05 -31.78
N ARG A 397 4.34 -0.30 -30.72
CA ARG A 397 4.53 1.16 -30.69
C ARG A 397 6.00 1.56 -30.78
N PHE A 398 6.87 0.83 -30.09
CA PHE A 398 8.31 1.09 -30.11
C PHE A 398 8.90 0.85 -31.50
N LYS A 399 8.50 -0.23 -32.19
CA LYS A 399 8.91 -0.50 -33.57
C LYS A 399 8.30 0.48 -34.58
N GLY A 400 7.05 0.90 -34.39
CA GLY A 400 6.39 1.87 -35.27
C GLY A 400 7.10 3.22 -35.30
N ASN A 401 7.56 3.71 -34.13
CA ASN A 401 8.32 4.96 -34.01
C ASN A 401 9.77 4.90 -34.54
N VAL A 402 10.23 3.75 -35.08
CA VAL A 402 11.57 3.60 -35.67
C VAL A 402 11.51 3.68 -37.22
N TYR A 403 10.31 3.65 -37.79
CA TYR A 403 10.08 3.71 -39.24
C TYR A 403 9.24 4.93 -39.69
N ASP A 404 8.91 5.82 -38.76
CA ASP A 404 8.40 7.19 -38.98
C ASP A 404 9.42 8.17 -38.37
#